data_AF-A0A2N1V5L3-F1
#
_entry.id   AF-A0A2N1V5L3-F1
#
_cell.length_a   1.000
_cell.length_b   1.000
_cell.length_c   1.000
_cell.angle_alpha   90.00
_cell.angle_beta   90.00
_cell.angle_gamma   90.00
#
_symmetry.space_group_name_H-M   'P 1'
#
loop_
_entity.id
_entity.type
_entity.pdbx_description
1 polymer ?
#
loop_
_entity_poly.entity_id
_entity_poly.type
_entity_poly.pdbx_seq_one_letter_code
_entity_poly.pdbx_strand_id
1 'polypeptide(L)'
;MKKRLWRDFLILLVLFLGVWIFFVYFPIVDSDEVKVTYKYKENEIKQKLIELMDFKQADSDTTQLLRSLGELKHLVSDKDVEYELYYSDNREINAYALPGNIIVLNRGIILECDTPEELIGVIAHELGHLKMNHHSDQLITTLSIELLLVGSGSTASEVTKILTQNAFSREMETEADDYAIKKMKELGISPNYLAKLFKKMYKRSDMIPEFLNSHPGMNERISKFSKFPYEESKLTYTFDWLQVKNSL
;
A
#
# COMPACT_ATOMS: atom_id res chain seq x y z
N MET A 1 34.93 31.02 32.08
CA MET A 1 34.45 30.18 30.96
C MET A 1 33.17 29.41 31.27
N LYS A 2 33.12 28.53 32.29
CA LYS A 2 31.93 27.67 32.57
C LYS A 2 30.59 28.39 32.72
N LYS A 3 30.53 29.55 33.40
CA LYS A 3 29.28 30.32 33.59
C LYS A 3 28.71 30.91 32.29
N ARG A 4 29.57 31.29 31.34
CA ARG A 4 29.15 31.85 30.05
C ARG A 4 28.57 30.76 29.14
N LEU A 5 29.22 29.59 29.13
CA LEU A 5 28.72 28.40 28.42
C LEU A 5 27.34 27.94 28.92
N TRP A 6 27.10 27.94 30.24
CA TRP A 6 25.80 27.59 30.80
C TRP A 6 24.68 28.57 30.44
N ARG A 7 24.98 29.87 30.43
CA ARG A 7 24.04 30.90 30.01
C ARG A 7 23.70 30.75 28.52
N ASP A 8 24.70 30.56 27.68
CA ASP A 8 24.51 30.45 26.23
C ASP A 8 23.75 29.14 25.88
N PHE A 9 23.99 28.04 26.61
CA PHE A 9 23.20 26.81 26.53
C PHE A 9 21.72 27.01 26.93
N LEU A 10 21.45 27.70 28.04
CA LEU A 10 20.08 28.01 28.46
C LEU A 10 19.34 28.87 27.44
N ILE A 11 20.01 29.84 26.83
CA ILE A 11 19.43 30.66 25.75
C ILE A 11 19.07 29.79 24.56
N LEU A 12 19.97 28.91 24.11
CA LEU A 12 19.69 27.98 23.01
C LEU A 12 18.55 27.01 23.34
N LEU A 13 18.48 26.50 24.56
CA LEU A 13 17.41 25.62 25.01
C LEU A 13 16.06 26.34 25.01
N VAL A 14 16.01 27.58 25.50
CA VAL A 14 14.78 28.39 25.50
C VAL A 14 14.35 28.75 24.07
N LEU A 15 15.29 29.09 23.19
CA LEU A 15 14.98 29.33 21.78
C LEU A 15 14.46 28.06 21.09
N PHE A 16 15.12 26.92 21.32
CA PHE A 16 14.68 25.64 20.79
C PHE A 16 13.29 25.27 21.28
N LEU A 17 13.04 25.37 22.59
CA LEU A 17 11.71 25.11 23.16
C LEU A 17 10.66 26.10 22.67
N GLY A 18 11.01 27.37 22.50
CA GLY A 18 10.10 28.38 21.95
C GLY A 18 9.71 28.10 20.51
N VAL A 19 10.68 27.74 19.66
CA VAL A 19 10.44 27.30 18.28
C VAL A 19 9.62 26.00 18.28
N TRP A 20 9.98 25.02 19.09
CA TRP A 20 9.27 23.74 19.17
C TRP A 20 7.82 23.92 19.60
N ILE A 21 7.55 24.69 20.67
CA ILE A 21 6.19 25.03 21.13
C ILE A 21 5.43 25.77 20.03
N PHE A 22 6.06 26.75 19.36
CA PHE A 22 5.42 27.47 18.26
C PHE A 22 4.93 26.53 17.16
N PHE A 23 5.78 25.61 16.68
CA PHE A 23 5.39 24.67 15.63
C PHE A 23 4.38 23.60 16.09
N VAL A 24 4.38 23.22 17.37
CA VAL A 24 3.40 22.26 17.92
C VAL A 24 2.01 22.87 18.07
N TYR A 25 1.91 24.15 18.46
CA TYR A 25 0.64 24.80 18.76
C TYR A 25 0.13 25.72 17.65
N PHE A 26 0.99 26.12 16.71
CA PHE A 26 0.64 26.90 15.53
C PHE A 26 1.16 26.18 14.28
N PRO A 27 0.55 25.03 13.91
CA PRO A 27 0.91 24.36 12.67
C PRO A 27 0.68 25.33 11.51
N ILE A 28 1.71 25.53 10.69
CA ILE A 28 1.68 26.45 9.53
C ILE A 28 0.70 25.94 8.45
N VAL A 29 0.36 24.65 8.50
CA VAL A 29 -0.50 23.98 7.54
C VAL A 29 -1.59 23.24 8.32
N ASP A 30 -2.85 23.57 8.04
CA ASP A 30 -4.00 22.86 8.59
C ASP A 30 -4.14 21.50 7.87
N SER A 31 -4.11 20.41 8.63
CA SER A 31 -4.25 19.06 8.08
C SER A 31 -5.60 18.85 7.38
N ASP A 32 -6.65 19.55 7.81
CA ASP A 32 -7.97 19.46 7.19
C ASP A 32 -7.99 20.17 5.83
N GLU A 33 -7.31 21.31 5.69
CA GLU A 33 -7.15 21.98 4.39
C GLU A 33 -6.33 21.13 3.41
N VAL A 34 -5.31 20.41 3.89
CA VAL A 34 -4.54 19.46 3.07
C VAL A 34 -5.40 18.28 2.64
N LYS A 35 -6.18 17.69 3.56
CA LYS A 35 -7.15 16.61 3.25
C LYS A 35 -8.10 17.02 2.15
N VAL A 36 -8.67 18.22 2.27
CA VAL A 36 -9.64 18.76 1.32
C VAL A 36 -8.98 18.99 -0.05
N THR A 37 -7.84 19.68 -0.09
CA THR A 37 -7.10 19.95 -1.33
C THR A 37 -6.67 18.66 -2.03
N TYR A 38 -6.17 17.71 -1.25
CA TYR A 38 -5.75 16.41 -1.73
C TYR A 38 -6.91 15.64 -2.36
N LYS A 39 -8.06 15.58 -1.69
CA LYS A 39 -9.28 14.95 -2.21
C LYS A 39 -9.72 15.55 -3.55
N TYR A 40 -9.58 16.86 -3.74
CA TYR A 40 -9.86 17.51 -5.03
C TYR A 40 -8.85 17.15 -6.13
N LYS A 41 -7.62 16.82 -5.75
CA LYS A 41 -6.51 16.49 -6.68
C LYS A 41 -6.28 15.00 -6.88
N GLU A 42 -6.95 14.11 -6.14
CA GLU A 42 -6.75 12.65 -6.22
C GLU A 42 -6.82 12.12 -7.66
N ASN A 43 -7.81 12.57 -8.44
CA ASN A 43 -7.94 12.17 -9.85
C ASN A 43 -6.78 12.68 -10.72
N GLU A 44 -6.27 13.89 -10.46
CA GLU A 44 -5.12 14.43 -11.19
C GLU A 44 -3.84 13.64 -10.85
N ILE A 45 -3.62 13.36 -9.56
CA ILE A 45 -2.51 12.55 -9.07
C ILE A 45 -2.57 11.15 -9.69
N LYS A 46 -3.75 10.52 -9.67
CA LYS A 46 -3.99 9.22 -10.31
C LYS A 46 -3.57 9.20 -11.77
N GLN A 47 -4.07 10.14 -12.59
CA GLN A 47 -3.75 10.17 -14.02
C GLN A 47 -2.25 10.33 -14.26
N LYS A 48 -1.60 11.19 -13.48
CA LYS A 48 -0.14 11.39 -13.56
C LYS A 48 0.64 10.15 -13.11
N LEU A 49 0.20 9.45 -12.07
CA LEU A 49 0.82 8.21 -11.63
C LEU A 49 0.72 7.14 -12.70
N ILE A 50 -0.45 6.97 -13.31
CA ILE A 50 -0.67 6.00 -14.40
C ILE A 50 0.25 6.31 -15.58
N GLU A 51 0.32 7.58 -16.01
CA GLU A 51 1.16 8.00 -17.13
C GLU A 51 2.66 7.85 -16.82
N LEU A 52 3.11 8.34 -15.65
CA LEU A 52 4.52 8.34 -15.29
C LEU A 52 5.07 6.93 -15.05
N MET A 53 4.25 6.04 -14.49
CA MET A 53 4.65 4.70 -14.09
C MET A 53 4.31 3.62 -15.12
N ASP A 54 3.63 3.97 -16.22
CA ASP A 54 3.18 3.04 -17.28
C ASP A 54 2.33 1.87 -16.72
N PHE A 55 1.40 2.19 -15.83
CA PHE A 55 0.51 1.19 -15.23
C PHE A 55 -0.51 0.67 -16.25
N LYS A 56 -0.67 -0.65 -16.31
CA LYS A 56 -1.60 -1.33 -17.24
C LYS A 56 -2.85 -1.78 -16.50
N GLN A 57 -4.02 -1.33 -16.92
CA GLN A 57 -5.27 -1.65 -16.23
C GLN A 57 -5.62 -3.15 -16.38
N ALA A 58 -6.03 -3.78 -15.28
CA ALA A 58 -6.34 -5.21 -15.22
C ALA A 58 -7.54 -5.59 -16.10
N ASP A 59 -8.61 -4.80 -16.17
CA ASP A 59 -9.80 -5.16 -16.98
C ASP A 59 -9.59 -5.00 -18.50
N SER A 60 -8.34 -4.90 -18.97
CA SER A 60 -8.05 -4.84 -20.40
C SER A 60 -8.03 -6.24 -21.03
N ASP A 61 -8.74 -6.42 -22.14
CA ASP A 61 -8.77 -7.68 -22.89
C ASP A 61 -7.46 -7.97 -23.66
N THR A 62 -6.42 -7.17 -23.46
CA THR A 62 -5.23 -7.15 -24.30
C THR A 62 -4.31 -8.34 -24.05
N THR A 63 -4.24 -8.86 -22.83
CA THR A 63 -3.37 -9.98 -22.46
C THR A 63 -4.09 -10.97 -21.54
N GLN A 64 -3.59 -12.21 -21.46
CA GLN A 64 -4.12 -13.21 -20.51
C GLN A 64 -3.96 -12.74 -19.07
N LEU A 65 -2.80 -12.18 -18.73
CA LEU A 65 -2.54 -11.61 -17.41
C LEU A 65 -3.60 -10.60 -16.98
N LEU A 66 -3.84 -9.58 -17.80
CA LEU A 66 -4.73 -8.49 -17.43
C LEU A 66 -6.15 -9.05 -17.23
N ARG A 67 -6.69 -9.81 -18.19
CA ARG A 67 -8.01 -10.47 -18.03
C ARG A 67 -8.12 -11.29 -16.75
N SER A 68 -7.09 -12.06 -16.38
CA SER A 68 -7.06 -12.82 -15.13
C SER A 68 -7.08 -11.92 -13.90
N LEU A 69 -6.31 -10.82 -13.90
CA LEU A 69 -6.35 -9.83 -12.83
C LEU A 69 -7.72 -9.14 -12.75
N GLY A 70 -8.37 -8.87 -13.88
CA GLY A 70 -9.72 -8.32 -13.92
C GLY A 70 -10.77 -9.25 -13.31
N GLU A 71 -10.69 -10.55 -13.62
CA GLU A 71 -11.53 -11.57 -12.96
C GLU A 71 -11.33 -11.57 -11.44
N LEU A 72 -10.07 -11.51 -10.97
CA LEU A 72 -9.77 -11.43 -9.53
C LEU A 72 -10.29 -10.13 -8.90
N LYS A 73 -10.12 -8.99 -9.57
CA LYS A 73 -10.66 -7.68 -9.12
C LYS A 73 -12.17 -7.77 -8.88
N HIS A 74 -12.90 -8.33 -9.84
CA HIS A 74 -14.36 -8.48 -9.75
C HIS A 74 -14.77 -9.39 -8.59
N LEU A 75 -14.05 -10.49 -8.34
CA LEU A 75 -14.30 -11.37 -7.19
C LEU A 75 -14.13 -10.63 -5.86
N VAL A 76 -13.11 -9.78 -5.73
CA VAL A 76 -12.81 -9.03 -4.49
C VAL A 76 -13.64 -7.74 -4.36
N SER A 77 -14.48 -7.40 -5.35
CA SER A 77 -15.26 -6.16 -5.35
C SER A 77 -16.10 -5.94 -4.07
N ASP A 78 -16.20 -4.69 -3.63
CA ASP A 78 -16.98 -4.27 -2.48
C ASP A 78 -18.01 -3.21 -2.90
N LYS A 79 -19.20 -3.23 -2.32
CA LYS A 79 -20.28 -2.31 -2.69
C LYS A 79 -20.02 -0.88 -2.22
N ASP A 80 -19.21 -0.74 -1.17
CA ASP A 80 -18.95 0.56 -0.56
C ASP A 80 -17.66 1.20 -1.06
N VAL A 81 -16.84 0.48 -1.84
CA VAL A 81 -15.54 0.95 -2.34
C VAL A 81 -15.37 0.51 -3.78
N GLU A 82 -15.51 1.47 -4.70
CA GLU A 82 -15.10 1.31 -6.08
C GLU A 82 -13.60 1.55 -6.20
N TYR A 83 -12.92 0.65 -6.92
CA TYR A 83 -11.49 0.78 -7.18
C TYR A 83 -11.14 0.26 -8.57
N GLU A 84 -9.98 0.69 -9.07
CA GLU A 84 -9.38 0.16 -10.29
C GLU A 84 -8.14 -0.65 -9.93
N LEU A 85 -7.93 -1.76 -10.65
CA LEU A 85 -6.75 -2.61 -10.47
C LEU A 85 -5.80 -2.40 -11.64
N TYR A 86 -4.53 -2.21 -11.33
CA TYR A 86 -3.46 -2.00 -12.29
C TYR A 86 -2.33 -2.98 -12.07
N TYR A 87 -1.65 -3.30 -13.16
CA TYR A 87 -0.43 -4.07 -13.22
C TYR A 87 0.75 -3.15 -13.51
N SER A 88 1.84 -3.36 -12.79
CA SER A 88 3.13 -2.72 -13.03
C SER A 88 4.17 -3.79 -13.37
N ASP A 89 4.93 -3.59 -14.44
CA ASP A 89 6.02 -4.49 -14.86
C ASP A 89 7.29 -4.31 -14.01
N ASN A 90 7.11 -4.16 -12.69
CA ASN A 90 8.17 -4.01 -11.71
C ASN A 90 8.43 -5.35 -11.00
N ARG A 91 9.70 -5.76 -10.93
CA ARG A 91 10.12 -7.03 -10.31
C ARG A 91 10.10 -7.01 -8.78
N GLU A 92 9.96 -5.85 -8.16
CA GLU A 92 9.82 -5.70 -6.72
C GLU A 92 8.56 -6.44 -6.23
N ILE A 93 8.71 -7.19 -5.13
CA ILE A 93 7.60 -7.90 -4.49
C ILE A 93 6.79 -6.87 -3.70
N ASN A 94 5.83 -6.22 -4.35
CA ASN A 94 5.02 -5.19 -3.71
C ASN A 94 3.62 -5.07 -4.32
N ALA A 95 2.71 -4.49 -3.55
CA ALA A 95 1.39 -4.05 -3.98
C ALA A 95 1.08 -2.72 -3.27
N TYR A 96 0.24 -1.90 -3.88
CA TYR A 96 -0.03 -0.55 -3.35
C TYR A 96 -1.49 -0.17 -3.50
N ALA A 97 -2.09 0.30 -2.41
CA ALA A 97 -3.26 1.17 -2.41
C ALA A 97 -2.84 2.63 -2.62
N LEU A 98 -3.23 3.20 -3.76
CA LEU A 98 -2.81 4.52 -4.20
C LEU A 98 -4.00 5.49 -4.38
N PRO A 99 -3.72 6.79 -4.50
CA PRO A 99 -4.75 7.83 -4.60
C PRO A 99 -5.66 7.67 -5.81
N GLY A 100 -6.92 8.11 -5.69
CA GLY A 100 -7.93 7.93 -6.74
C GLY A 100 -8.47 6.50 -6.82
N ASN A 101 -8.45 5.78 -5.69
CA ASN A 101 -8.91 4.41 -5.52
C ASN A 101 -8.30 3.44 -6.53
N ILE A 102 -6.98 3.43 -6.65
CA ILE A 102 -6.30 2.44 -7.50
C ILE A 102 -5.50 1.48 -6.64
N ILE A 103 -5.56 0.20 -6.97
CA ILE A 103 -4.66 -0.82 -6.44
C ILE A 103 -3.67 -1.16 -7.55
N VAL A 104 -2.39 -1.21 -7.23
CA VAL A 104 -1.33 -1.59 -8.17
C VAL A 104 -0.68 -2.87 -7.69
N LEU A 105 -0.55 -3.85 -8.58
CA LEU A 105 0.18 -5.09 -8.36
C LEU A 105 1.46 -5.07 -9.18
N ASN A 106 2.61 -5.18 -8.52
CA ASN A 106 3.87 -5.38 -9.22
C ASN A 106 3.98 -6.84 -9.72
N ARG A 107 4.71 -7.04 -10.82
CA ARG A 107 5.08 -8.38 -11.31
C ARG A 107 5.66 -9.28 -10.20
N GLY A 108 6.47 -8.71 -9.30
CA GLY A 108 7.10 -9.45 -8.21
C GLY A 108 6.10 -10.15 -7.28
N ILE A 109 5.05 -9.45 -6.82
CA ILE A 109 4.08 -10.07 -5.89
C ILE A 109 3.25 -11.16 -6.59
N ILE A 110 2.91 -10.97 -7.87
CA ILE A 110 2.16 -11.96 -8.65
C ILE A 110 2.98 -13.25 -8.83
N LEU A 111 4.28 -13.12 -9.10
CA LEU A 111 5.18 -14.26 -9.22
C LEU A 111 5.44 -14.97 -7.89
N GLU A 112 5.45 -14.21 -6.79
CA GLU A 112 5.61 -14.77 -5.45
C GLU A 112 4.38 -15.59 -5.05
N CYS A 113 3.16 -15.27 -5.51
CA CYS A 113 1.94 -16.03 -5.21
C CYS A 113 1.92 -17.43 -5.87
N ASP A 114 1.75 -18.47 -5.05
CA ASP A 114 1.64 -19.86 -5.51
C ASP A 114 0.24 -20.19 -6.03
N THR A 115 -0.79 -19.52 -5.52
CA THR A 115 -2.18 -19.69 -5.96
C THR A 115 -2.88 -18.33 -6.13
N PRO A 116 -3.99 -18.27 -6.89
CA PRO A 116 -4.80 -17.05 -7.00
C PRO A 116 -5.35 -16.56 -5.66
N GLU A 117 -5.64 -17.46 -4.71
CA GLU A 117 -6.13 -17.12 -3.38
C GLU A 117 -5.13 -16.31 -2.56
N GLU A 118 -3.83 -16.56 -2.74
CA GLU A 118 -2.79 -15.74 -2.11
C GLU A 118 -2.85 -14.30 -2.65
N LEU A 119 -3.02 -14.13 -3.97
CA LEU A 119 -3.16 -12.81 -4.59
C LEU A 119 -4.49 -12.13 -4.24
N ILE A 120 -5.59 -12.89 -4.15
CA ILE A 120 -6.88 -12.38 -3.64
C ILE A 120 -6.72 -11.81 -2.23
N GLY A 121 -5.96 -12.49 -1.36
CA GLY A 121 -5.63 -11.99 -0.04
C GLY A 121 -4.89 -10.65 -0.07
N VAL A 122 -3.90 -10.51 -0.96
CA VAL A 122 -3.18 -9.24 -1.17
C VAL A 122 -4.13 -8.14 -1.66
N ILE A 123 -4.94 -8.40 -2.69
CA ILE A 123 -5.92 -7.41 -3.20
C ILE A 123 -6.91 -7.00 -2.11
N ALA A 124 -7.39 -7.96 -1.31
CA ALA A 124 -8.31 -7.69 -0.21
C ALA A 124 -7.65 -6.83 0.88
N HIS A 125 -6.36 -7.01 1.15
CA HIS A 125 -5.60 -6.17 2.08
C HIS A 125 -5.44 -4.74 1.55
N GLU A 126 -5.00 -4.57 0.30
CA GLU A 126 -4.90 -3.25 -0.33
C GLU A 126 -6.26 -2.53 -0.41
N LEU A 127 -7.34 -3.28 -0.67
CA LEU A 127 -8.70 -2.75 -0.63
C LEU A 127 -9.09 -2.27 0.79
N GLY A 128 -8.57 -2.92 1.84
CA GLY A 128 -8.69 -2.47 3.22
C GLY A 128 -8.05 -1.10 3.44
N HIS A 129 -6.84 -0.87 2.89
CA HIS A 129 -6.19 0.45 2.94
C HIS A 129 -6.99 1.52 2.20
N LEU A 130 -7.61 1.19 1.05
CA LEU A 130 -8.51 2.11 0.35
C LEU A 130 -9.78 2.41 1.17
N LYS A 131 -10.42 1.38 1.72
CA LYS A 131 -11.65 1.51 2.53
C LYS A 131 -11.48 2.47 3.70
N MET A 132 -10.32 2.44 4.35
CA MET A 132 -10.01 3.29 5.50
C MET A 132 -9.29 4.59 5.13
N ASN A 133 -9.04 4.86 3.83
CA ASN A 133 -8.30 6.02 3.33
C ASN A 133 -6.87 6.15 3.89
N HIS A 134 -6.21 5.02 4.21
CA HIS A 134 -4.87 5.02 4.81
C HIS A 134 -3.84 5.72 3.93
N HIS A 135 -3.93 5.59 2.61
CA HIS A 135 -3.04 6.26 1.65
C HIS A 135 -3.10 7.79 1.79
N SER A 136 -4.29 8.35 1.96
CA SER A 136 -4.48 9.78 2.18
C SER A 136 -3.92 10.21 3.53
N ASP A 137 -4.25 9.49 4.61
CA ASP A 137 -3.75 9.78 5.96
C ASP A 137 -2.22 9.69 6.05
N GLN A 138 -1.62 8.73 5.35
CA GLN A 138 -0.18 8.57 5.29
C GLN A 138 0.52 9.72 4.56
N LEU A 139 -0.01 10.16 3.42
CA LEU A 139 0.58 11.26 2.67
C LEU A 139 0.51 12.60 3.42
N ILE A 140 -0.52 12.76 4.25
CA ILE A 140 -0.68 13.92 5.13
C ILE A 140 0.31 13.86 6.30
N THR A 141 0.46 12.69 6.93
CA THR A 141 1.37 12.51 8.06
C THR A 141 2.84 12.61 7.65
N THR A 142 3.19 12.17 6.44
CA THR A 142 4.56 12.34 5.89
C THR A 142 4.83 13.76 5.39
N LEU A 143 3.84 14.67 5.39
CA LEU A 143 3.94 16.01 4.77
C LEU A 143 4.52 15.93 3.34
N SER A 144 4.24 14.85 2.61
CA SER A 144 4.79 14.61 1.27
C SER A 144 4.01 15.43 0.24
N ILE A 145 4.15 16.75 0.35
CA ILE A 145 3.73 17.74 -0.66
C ILE A 145 4.28 17.33 -2.04
N GLU A 146 5.37 16.59 -2.09
CA GLU A 146 5.98 16.02 -3.29
C GLU A 146 4.98 15.22 -4.16
N LEU A 147 4.05 14.46 -3.57
CA LEU A 147 3.05 13.73 -4.37
C LEU A 147 2.01 14.68 -5.00
N LEU A 148 1.70 15.78 -4.32
CA LEU A 148 0.89 16.88 -4.88
C LEU A 148 1.63 17.66 -5.99
N LEU A 149 2.95 17.51 -6.06
CA LEU A 149 3.85 18.18 -7.02
C LEU A 149 4.29 17.28 -8.18
N VAL A 150 3.87 16.01 -8.20
CA VAL A 150 4.01 15.14 -9.38
C VAL A 150 3.42 15.91 -10.55
N GLY A 151 4.27 16.32 -11.49
CA GLY A 151 3.94 17.28 -12.55
C GLY A 151 5.00 18.37 -12.77
N SER A 152 5.92 18.58 -11.82
CA SER A 152 7.06 19.50 -11.96
C SER A 152 8.39 18.75 -12.22
N GLY A 153 8.43 17.94 -13.29
CA GLY A 153 9.67 17.27 -13.71
C GLY A 153 10.08 16.03 -12.90
N SER A 154 9.20 15.55 -12.01
CA SER A 154 9.42 14.33 -11.23
C SER A 154 9.58 13.11 -12.14
N THR A 155 10.58 12.28 -11.85
CA THR A 155 10.84 11.02 -12.54
C THR A 155 10.09 9.86 -11.89
N ALA A 156 9.85 8.79 -12.65
CA ALA A 156 9.23 7.56 -12.12
C ALA A 156 10.00 6.99 -10.91
N SER A 157 11.34 7.11 -10.90
CA SER A 157 12.18 6.66 -9.78
C SER A 157 11.96 7.47 -8.51
N GLU A 158 11.77 8.78 -8.62
CA GLU A 158 11.51 9.64 -7.46
C GLU A 158 10.13 9.33 -6.86
N VAL A 159 9.12 9.14 -7.72
CA VAL A 159 7.78 8.76 -7.26
C VAL A 159 7.78 7.38 -6.62
N THR A 160 8.47 6.39 -7.21
CA THR A 160 8.62 5.06 -6.60
C THR A 160 9.23 5.15 -5.21
N LYS A 161 10.27 5.98 -5.04
CA LYS A 161 10.89 6.19 -3.74
C LYS A 161 9.90 6.77 -2.72
N ILE A 162 9.07 7.73 -3.11
CA ILE A 162 8.02 8.28 -2.23
C ILE A 162 7.03 7.17 -1.83
N LEU A 163 6.54 6.37 -2.78
CA LEU A 163 5.58 5.31 -2.50
C LEU A 163 6.14 4.23 -1.57
N THR A 164 7.42 3.89 -1.72
CA THR A 164 8.09 2.83 -0.95
C THR A 164 8.58 3.27 0.43
N GLN A 165 8.85 4.56 0.62
CA GLN A 165 9.29 5.11 1.91
C GLN A 165 8.13 5.39 2.87
N ASN A 166 6.92 5.47 2.34
CA ASN A 166 5.71 5.66 3.10
C ASN A 166 5.27 4.31 3.71
N ALA A 167 5.72 4.05 4.94
CA ALA A 167 5.34 2.88 5.74
C ALA A 167 3.99 3.10 6.44
N PHE A 168 3.05 2.17 6.33
CA PHE A 168 1.79 2.27 7.07
C PHE A 168 2.03 2.03 8.57
N SER A 169 1.20 2.64 9.42
CA SER A 169 1.28 2.37 10.87
C SER A 169 0.83 0.95 11.19
N ARG A 170 1.26 0.40 12.33
CA ARG A 170 0.85 -0.95 12.76
C ARG A 170 -0.67 -1.06 12.96
N GLU A 171 -1.31 0.04 13.35
CA GLU A 171 -2.76 0.16 13.48
C GLU A 171 -3.43 0.09 12.10
N MET A 172 -2.93 0.84 11.12
CA MET A 172 -3.42 0.79 9.73
C MET A 172 -3.29 -0.62 9.13
N GLU A 173 -2.14 -1.28 9.32
CA GLU A 173 -1.93 -2.67 8.91
C GLU A 173 -2.94 -3.62 9.56
N THR A 174 -3.22 -3.42 10.86
CA THR A 174 -4.17 -4.25 11.61
C THR A 174 -5.58 -4.12 11.04
N GLU A 175 -6.02 -2.91 10.72
CA GLU A 175 -7.33 -2.63 10.14
C GLU A 175 -7.47 -3.22 8.74
N ALA A 176 -6.45 -3.05 7.88
CA ALA A 176 -6.41 -3.64 6.55
C ALA A 176 -6.39 -5.18 6.60
N ASP A 177 -5.68 -5.77 7.56
CA ASP A 177 -5.68 -7.21 7.80
C ASP A 177 -7.06 -7.73 8.26
N ASP A 178 -7.74 -7.02 9.16
CA ASP A 178 -9.08 -7.40 9.60
C ASP A 178 -10.09 -7.33 8.45
N TYR A 179 -9.97 -6.32 7.59
CA TYR A 179 -10.75 -6.22 6.37
C TYR A 179 -10.45 -7.38 5.41
N ALA A 180 -9.18 -7.70 5.14
CA ALA A 180 -8.78 -8.82 4.30
C ALA A 180 -9.32 -10.16 4.82
N ILE A 181 -9.20 -10.43 6.13
CA ILE A 181 -9.73 -11.65 6.76
C ILE A 181 -11.23 -11.75 6.55
N LYS A 182 -11.97 -10.67 6.79
CA LYS A 182 -13.41 -10.63 6.58
C LYS A 182 -13.75 -10.93 5.12
N LYS A 183 -13.07 -10.26 4.18
CA LYS A 183 -13.32 -10.38 2.75
C LYS A 183 -13.02 -11.78 2.22
N MET A 184 -11.87 -12.36 2.59
CA MET A 184 -11.51 -13.73 2.20
C MET A 184 -12.55 -14.74 2.70
N LYS A 185 -13.03 -14.58 3.95
CA LYS A 185 -14.08 -15.44 4.51
C LYS A 185 -15.42 -15.31 3.77
N GLU A 186 -15.81 -14.10 3.37
CA GLU A 186 -17.01 -13.87 2.55
C GLU A 186 -16.94 -14.59 1.20
N LEU A 187 -15.74 -14.69 0.63
CA LEU A 187 -15.46 -15.41 -0.61
C LEU A 187 -15.30 -16.94 -0.42
N GLY A 188 -15.39 -17.44 0.83
CA GLY A 188 -15.15 -18.85 1.14
C GLY A 188 -13.67 -19.26 1.02
N ILE A 189 -12.75 -18.30 1.04
CA ILE A 189 -11.31 -18.52 0.98
C ILE A 189 -10.75 -18.49 2.40
N SER A 190 -9.96 -19.50 2.78
CA SER A 190 -9.28 -19.49 4.07
C SER A 190 -8.26 -18.34 4.15
N PRO A 191 -8.31 -17.47 5.20
CA PRO A 191 -7.28 -16.46 5.41
C PRO A 191 -5.86 -17.03 5.56
N ASN A 192 -5.72 -18.35 5.82
CA ASN A 192 -4.44 -19.01 5.91
C ASN A 192 -3.65 -18.97 4.58
N TYR A 193 -4.31 -18.79 3.42
CA TYR A 193 -3.59 -18.55 2.15
C TYR A 193 -2.66 -17.33 2.25
N LEU A 194 -3.13 -16.21 2.80
CA LEU A 194 -2.29 -15.03 2.98
C LEU A 194 -1.20 -15.27 4.04
N ALA A 195 -1.48 -16.06 5.08
CA ALA A 195 -0.46 -16.49 6.05
C ALA A 195 0.67 -17.30 5.38
N LYS A 196 0.35 -18.15 4.40
CA LYS A 196 1.34 -18.94 3.65
C LYS A 196 2.25 -18.04 2.82
N LEU A 197 1.66 -17.09 2.09
CA LEU A 197 2.42 -16.08 1.34
C LEU A 197 3.36 -15.29 2.27
N PHE A 198 2.83 -14.76 3.37
CA PHE A 198 3.63 -14.02 4.35
C PHE A 198 4.76 -14.84 4.96
N LYS A 199 4.52 -16.11 5.32
CA LYS A 199 5.58 -17.01 5.79
C LYS A 199 6.67 -17.24 4.74
N LYS A 200 6.29 -17.37 3.48
CA LYS A 200 7.22 -17.56 2.35
C LYS A 200 8.08 -16.30 2.14
N MET A 201 7.45 -15.14 2.13
CA MET A 201 8.09 -13.83 2.04
C MET A 201 9.02 -13.57 3.23
N TYR A 202 8.59 -13.87 4.45
CA TYR A 202 9.38 -13.65 5.67
C TYR A 202 10.70 -14.45 5.68
N LYS A 203 10.71 -15.66 5.11
CA LYS A 203 11.94 -16.46 4.94
C LYS A 203 12.96 -15.82 3.99
N ARG A 204 12.52 -14.90 3.14
CA ARG A 204 13.35 -14.14 2.20
C ARG A 204 13.37 -12.66 2.58
N SER A 205 13.14 -12.33 3.85
CA SER A 205 12.99 -10.95 4.34
C SER A 205 14.12 -10.02 3.91
N ASP A 206 15.37 -10.51 3.90
CA ASP A 206 16.54 -9.75 3.43
C ASP A 206 16.46 -9.35 1.94
N MET A 207 15.66 -10.06 1.14
CA MET A 207 15.48 -9.84 -0.31
C MET A 207 14.22 -9.03 -0.64
N ILE A 208 13.37 -8.74 0.36
CA ILE A 208 12.13 -7.96 0.18
C ILE A 208 12.04 -6.77 1.15
N PRO A 209 13.10 -5.97 1.31
CA PRO A 209 13.13 -4.88 2.29
C PRO A 209 12.02 -3.87 2.05
N GLU A 210 11.67 -3.62 0.79
CA GLU A 210 10.64 -2.68 0.39
C GLU A 210 9.25 -3.05 0.90
N PHE A 211 8.83 -4.32 0.75
CA PHE A 211 7.56 -4.80 1.28
C PHE A 211 7.50 -4.68 2.81
N LEU A 212 8.58 -5.05 3.50
CA LEU A 212 8.62 -5.00 4.96
C LEU A 212 8.66 -3.57 5.50
N ASN A 213 9.19 -2.63 4.70
CA ASN A 213 9.17 -1.21 5.02
C ASN A 213 7.78 -0.62 4.79
N SER A 214 7.12 -0.91 3.67
CA SER A 214 5.77 -0.40 3.41
C SER A 214 4.72 -1.02 4.34
N HIS A 215 4.89 -2.31 4.69
CA HIS A 215 3.95 -3.11 5.47
C HIS A 215 4.62 -3.77 6.69
N PRO A 216 4.74 -3.08 7.84
CA PRO A 216 5.45 -3.59 9.01
C PRO A 216 4.68 -4.68 9.78
N GLY A 217 5.37 -5.38 10.69
CA GLY A 217 4.74 -6.29 11.65
C GLY A 217 4.47 -7.72 11.13
N MET A 218 5.24 -8.18 10.15
CA MET A 218 5.05 -9.47 9.47
C MET A 218 4.81 -10.67 10.41
N ASN A 219 5.51 -10.76 11.54
CA ASN A 219 5.36 -11.88 12.47
C ASN A 219 3.96 -11.92 13.12
N GLU A 220 3.49 -10.76 13.57
CA GLU A 220 2.18 -10.57 14.16
C GLU A 220 1.08 -10.87 13.15
N ARG A 221 1.26 -10.41 11.90
CA ARG A 221 0.35 -10.67 10.77
C ARG A 221 0.28 -12.16 10.44
N ILE A 222 1.41 -12.84 10.30
CA ILE A 222 1.47 -14.30 10.12
C ILE A 222 0.67 -15.03 11.22
N SER A 223 0.86 -14.62 12.49
CA SER A 223 0.12 -15.19 13.61
C SER A 223 -1.39 -14.93 13.48
N LYS A 224 -1.79 -13.72 13.08
CA LYS A 224 -3.20 -13.34 12.88
C LYS A 224 -3.90 -14.20 11.82
N PHE A 225 -3.32 -14.32 10.63
CA PHE A 225 -3.91 -15.09 9.52
C PHE A 225 -3.82 -16.61 9.71
N SER A 226 -2.81 -17.10 10.42
CA SER A 226 -2.64 -18.56 10.63
C SER A 226 -3.58 -19.15 11.68
N LYS A 227 -4.36 -18.33 12.40
CA LYS A 227 -5.42 -18.79 13.32
C LYS A 227 -6.57 -19.52 12.61
N PHE A 228 -6.75 -19.26 11.32
CA PHE A 228 -7.80 -19.90 10.51
C PHE A 228 -7.28 -21.21 9.94
N PRO A 229 -8.05 -22.32 9.98
CA PRO A 229 -7.62 -23.57 9.40
C PRO A 229 -7.41 -23.42 7.90
N TYR A 230 -6.40 -24.10 7.37
CA TYR A 230 -6.24 -24.17 5.92
C TYR A 230 -7.31 -25.10 5.35
N GLU A 231 -8.12 -24.57 4.44
CA GLU A 231 -9.12 -25.29 3.68
C GLU A 231 -8.90 -24.93 2.22
N GLU A 232 -8.86 -25.94 1.34
CA GLU A 232 -8.72 -25.71 -0.09
C GLU A 232 -9.91 -24.91 -0.61
N SER A 233 -9.61 -23.84 -1.33
CA SER A 233 -10.60 -23.03 -2.02
C SER A 233 -11.37 -23.88 -3.02
N LYS A 234 -12.69 -23.69 -3.06
CA LYS A 234 -13.58 -24.29 -4.06
C LYS A 234 -13.88 -23.35 -5.23
N LEU A 235 -13.24 -22.18 -5.26
CA LEU A 235 -13.41 -21.23 -6.35
C LEU A 235 -12.82 -21.79 -7.63
N THR A 236 -13.47 -21.46 -8.74
CA THR A 236 -13.00 -21.81 -10.09
C THR A 236 -12.76 -20.52 -10.86
N TYR A 237 -11.69 -20.49 -11.65
CA TYR A 237 -11.31 -19.34 -12.45
C TYR A 237 -11.42 -19.66 -13.95
N THR A 238 -11.57 -18.63 -14.78
CA THR A 238 -11.53 -18.80 -16.26
C THR A 238 -10.12 -19.01 -16.82
N PHE A 239 -9.10 -18.91 -15.95
CA PHE A 239 -7.69 -19.04 -16.30
C PHE A 239 -6.97 -20.12 -15.51
N ASP A 240 -5.82 -20.56 -16.06
CA ASP A 240 -4.85 -21.38 -15.36
C ASP A 240 -3.76 -20.49 -14.74
N TRP A 241 -3.54 -20.61 -13.42
CA TRP A 241 -2.62 -19.74 -12.69
C TRP A 241 -1.16 -19.88 -13.16
N LEU A 242 -0.74 -21.09 -13.53
CA LEU A 242 0.62 -21.33 -13.99
C LEU A 242 0.84 -20.66 -15.36
N GLN A 243 -0.14 -20.69 -16.26
CA GLN A 243 -0.09 -19.95 -17.52
C GLN A 243 -0.04 -18.44 -17.30
N VAL A 244 -0.83 -17.90 -16.37
CA VAL A 244 -0.77 -16.47 -16.00
C VAL A 244 0.65 -16.10 -15.58
N LYS A 245 1.26 -16.87 -14.67
CA LYS A 245 2.63 -16.61 -14.23
C LYS A 245 3.68 -16.75 -15.34
N ASN A 246 3.51 -17.69 -16.26
CA ASN A 246 4.42 -17.87 -17.40
C ASN A 246 4.27 -16.79 -18.48
N SER A 247 3.18 -16.01 -18.46
CA SER A 247 2.97 -14.88 -19.39
C SER A 247 3.63 -13.58 -18.96
N LEU A 248 4.20 -13.53 -17.74
CA LEU A 248 4.86 -12.39 -17.12
C LEU A 248 6.34 -12.28 -17.49
#